data_AF-A0A1Y1L238-F1
#
_entry.id   AF-A0A1Y1L238-F1
#
_cell.length_a   1.000
_cell.length_b   1.000
_cell.length_c   1.000
_cell.angle_alpha   90.00
_cell.angle_beta   90.00
_cell.angle_gamma   90.00
#
_symmetry.space_group_name_H-M   'P 1'
#
loop_
_entity.id
_entity.type
_entity.pdbx_description
1 polymer ?
#
loop_
_entity_poly.entity_id
_entity_poly.type
_entity_poly.pdbx_seq_one_letter_code
_entity_poly.pdbx_strand_id
1 'polypeptide(L)'
;LRALSSTDFLNAVTSVPSITSYTSLALSYLPRPDGKVITMSPDILALSGKYAPVPMIIGDQEDEGTIFAMSQPNLTTTRGFADYLHSYYFPSATTDQLVQLIETYGTGVSAITNGSP
;
A
#
# COMPACT_ATOMS: atom_id res chain seq x y z
N LEU A 1 -17.03 20.17 -9.32
CA LEU A 1 -15.64 20.35 -8.82
C LEU A 1 -15.05 21.71 -9.21
N ARG A 2 -14.83 22.03 -10.51
CA ARG A 2 -14.13 23.27 -10.91
C ARG A 2 -14.83 24.61 -10.57
N ALA A 3 -16.11 24.58 -10.24
CA ALA A 3 -16.89 25.76 -9.87
C ALA A 3 -16.96 26.00 -8.34
N LEU A 4 -16.38 25.11 -7.53
CA LEU A 4 -16.36 25.26 -6.07
C LEU A 4 -15.39 26.35 -5.65
N SER A 5 -15.63 26.95 -4.48
CA SER A 5 -14.60 27.75 -3.81
C SER A 5 -13.40 26.85 -3.46
N SER A 6 -12.22 27.45 -3.33
CA SER A 6 -11.03 26.70 -2.91
C SER A 6 -11.22 25.99 -1.57
N THR A 7 -11.95 26.60 -0.64
CA THR A 7 -12.25 26.02 0.67
C THR A 7 -13.18 24.82 0.56
N ASP A 8 -14.26 24.92 -0.21
CA ASP A 8 -15.20 23.80 -0.38
C ASP A 8 -14.54 22.63 -1.10
N PHE A 9 -13.70 22.92 -2.10
CA PHE A 9 -12.93 21.90 -2.80
C PHE A 9 -11.92 21.23 -1.86
N LEU A 10 -11.17 22.01 -1.06
CA LEU A 10 -10.22 21.49 -0.09
C LEU A 10 -10.91 20.55 0.90
N ASN A 11 -12.00 21.01 1.52
CA ASN A 11 -12.78 20.20 2.46
C ASN A 11 -13.26 18.90 1.83
N ALA A 12 -13.70 18.94 0.57
CA ALA A 12 -14.14 17.75 -0.15
C ALA A 12 -12.98 16.77 -0.39
N VAL A 13 -11.84 17.22 -0.90
CA VAL A 13 -10.72 16.32 -1.23
C VAL A 13 -9.98 15.79 -0.01
N THR A 14 -10.04 16.48 1.14
CA THR A 14 -9.46 16.02 2.41
C THR A 14 -10.45 15.27 3.31
N SER A 15 -11.67 15.02 2.86
CA SER A 15 -12.68 14.27 3.63
C SER A 15 -12.45 12.75 3.63
N VAL A 16 -11.65 12.26 2.68
CA VAL A 16 -11.28 10.85 2.54
C VAL A 16 -10.15 10.46 3.52
N PRO A 17 -9.94 9.16 3.80
CA PRO A 17 -8.91 8.71 4.73
C PRO A 17 -7.51 9.21 4.37
N SER A 18 -6.76 9.67 5.39
CA SER A 18 -5.36 10.09 5.29
C SER A 18 -4.41 8.89 5.36
N ILE A 19 -3.15 9.09 4.97
CA ILE A 19 -2.07 8.09 5.10
C ILE A 19 -1.78 7.68 6.56
N THR A 20 -2.19 8.48 7.54
CA THR A 20 -2.05 8.18 8.98
C THR A 20 -3.32 7.59 9.59
N SER A 21 -4.37 7.36 8.81
CA SER A 21 -5.62 6.76 9.28
C SER A 21 -5.53 5.23 9.34
N TYR A 22 -6.60 4.57 9.77
CA TYR A 22 -6.68 3.11 9.84
C TYR A 22 -6.35 2.41 8.52
N THR A 23 -6.69 3.01 7.37
CA THR A 23 -6.41 2.42 6.05
C THR A 23 -4.96 2.62 5.60
N SER A 24 -4.19 3.49 6.26
CA SER A 24 -2.77 3.72 6.03
C SER A 24 -2.39 3.82 4.54
N LEU A 25 -1.52 2.94 4.05
CA LEU A 25 -1.03 2.90 2.67
C LEU A 25 -2.07 2.45 1.62
N ALA A 26 -3.32 2.12 2.00
CA ALA A 26 -4.43 2.04 1.06
C ALA A 26 -4.86 3.48 0.65
N LEU A 27 -4.02 4.12 -0.16
CA LEU A 27 -4.08 5.54 -0.47
C LEU A 27 -5.33 5.90 -1.29
N SER A 28 -6.03 6.95 -0.86
CA SER A 28 -7.15 7.54 -1.60
C SER A 28 -6.71 8.16 -2.93
N TYR A 29 -5.49 8.73 -2.97
CA TYR A 29 -4.91 9.35 -4.16
C TYR A 29 -3.49 8.81 -4.40
N LEU A 30 -3.27 8.24 -5.59
CA LEU A 30 -1.99 7.72 -6.06
C LEU A 30 -2.02 7.62 -7.60
N PRO A 31 -0.87 7.50 -8.28
CA PRO A 31 -0.85 7.23 -9.72
C PRO A 31 -1.60 5.94 -10.05
N ARG A 32 -2.44 5.97 -11.10
CA ARG A 32 -3.17 4.80 -11.60
C ARG A 32 -2.98 4.71 -13.12
N PRO A 33 -2.96 3.50 -13.71
CA PRO A 33 -2.91 3.35 -15.16
C PRO A 33 -4.10 4.06 -15.83
N ASP A 34 -3.80 4.93 -16.78
CA ASP A 34 -4.77 5.74 -17.53
C ASP A 34 -4.80 5.41 -19.04
N GLY A 35 -3.91 4.51 -19.49
CA GLY A 35 -3.82 4.10 -20.89
C GLY A 35 -3.08 5.08 -21.80
N LYS A 36 -2.65 6.24 -21.28
CA LYS A 36 -1.91 7.26 -22.05
C LYS A 36 -0.59 7.67 -21.38
N VAL A 37 -0.62 8.18 -20.15
CA VAL A 37 0.57 8.59 -19.40
C VAL A 37 1.19 7.37 -18.72
N ILE A 38 0.43 6.68 -17.88
CA ILE A 38 0.77 5.37 -17.32
C ILE A 38 -0.08 4.35 -18.09
N THR A 39 0.53 3.70 -19.07
CA THR A 39 -0.23 2.89 -20.05
C THR A 39 -0.72 1.55 -19.49
N MET A 40 -0.02 1.00 -18.50
CA MET A 40 -0.34 -0.27 -17.84
C MET A 40 0.13 -0.21 -16.37
N SER A 41 -0.14 -1.26 -15.60
CA SER A 41 0.41 -1.37 -14.25
C SER A 41 1.94 -1.25 -14.24
N PRO A 42 2.55 -0.54 -13.26
CA PRO A 42 4.00 -0.31 -13.23
C PRO A 42 4.86 -1.58 -13.28
N ASP A 43 4.43 -2.67 -12.66
CA ASP A 43 5.11 -3.97 -12.69
C ASP A 43 5.17 -4.55 -14.11
N ILE A 44 4.07 -4.48 -14.87
CA ILE A 44 4.03 -4.93 -16.27
C ILE A 44 4.95 -4.06 -17.13
N LEU A 45 4.97 -2.74 -16.90
CA LEU A 45 5.84 -1.82 -17.65
C LEU A 45 7.31 -2.12 -17.40
N ALA A 46 7.70 -2.31 -16.14
CA ALA A 46 9.08 -2.63 -15.76
C ALA A 46 9.52 -3.97 -16.37
N LEU A 47 8.72 -5.03 -16.21
CA LEU A 47 9.00 -6.36 -16.79
C LEU A 47 9.06 -6.35 -18.32
N SER A 48 8.31 -5.46 -18.97
CA SER A 48 8.31 -5.30 -20.43
C SER A 48 9.41 -4.38 -20.96
N GLY A 49 10.29 -3.86 -20.10
CA GLY A 49 11.33 -2.90 -20.51
C GLY A 49 10.80 -1.53 -20.95
N LYS A 50 9.55 -1.19 -20.60
CA LYS A 50 8.87 0.05 -21.00
C LYS A 50 9.15 1.17 -20.00
N TYR A 51 10.41 1.48 -19.81
CA TYR A 51 10.91 2.59 -18.99
C TYR A 51 12.13 3.23 -19.66
N ALA A 52 12.54 4.41 -19.21
CA ALA A 52 13.76 5.04 -19.72
C ALA A 52 15.00 4.37 -19.08
N PRO A 53 15.91 3.73 -19.84
CA PRO A 53 17.05 3.04 -19.28
C PRO A 53 18.16 4.03 -18.91
N VAL A 54 18.13 4.53 -17.68
CA VAL A 54 19.15 5.43 -17.12
C VAL A 54 19.83 4.77 -15.90
N PRO A 55 21.11 5.07 -15.63
CA PRO A 55 21.76 4.61 -14.39
C PRO A 55 20.97 5.04 -13.16
N MET A 56 20.74 4.12 -12.22
CA MET A 56 19.94 4.38 -11.01
C MET A 56 20.60 3.78 -9.76
N ILE A 57 20.39 4.44 -8.62
CA ILE A 57 20.66 3.92 -7.28
C ILE A 57 19.30 3.88 -6.58
N ILE A 58 18.98 2.76 -5.93
CA ILE A 58 17.76 2.57 -5.13
C ILE A 58 18.18 1.99 -3.77
N GLY A 59 17.51 2.41 -2.70
CA GLY A 59 17.71 1.91 -1.35
C GLY A 59 16.47 2.19 -0.51
N ASP A 60 16.44 1.58 0.66
CA ASP A 60 15.32 1.60 1.60
C ASP A 60 15.84 1.88 3.01
N GLN A 61 15.00 2.47 3.87
CA GLN A 61 15.26 2.49 5.30
C GLN A 61 15.06 1.10 5.89
N GLU A 62 15.75 0.79 6.99
CA GLU A 62 15.67 -0.53 7.66
C GLU A 62 14.23 -0.89 8.08
N ASP A 63 13.45 0.12 8.50
CA ASP A 63 12.14 -0.06 9.13
C ASP A 63 11.01 0.79 8.51
N GLU A 64 10.88 0.81 7.17
CA GLU A 64 9.89 1.65 6.43
C GLU A 64 8.44 1.48 6.93
N GLY A 65 8.05 0.26 7.28
CA GLY A 65 6.68 -0.09 7.66
C GLY A 65 6.24 0.46 9.03
N THR A 66 7.17 0.81 9.91
CA THR A 66 6.89 1.04 11.34
C THR A 66 5.90 2.18 11.57
N ILE A 67 6.09 3.31 10.90
CA ILE A 67 5.19 4.47 11.04
C ILE A 67 3.78 4.18 10.51
N PHE A 68 3.67 3.29 9.52
CA PHE A 68 2.42 2.97 8.83
C PHE A 68 1.58 1.90 9.54
N ALA A 69 2.17 1.18 10.49
CA ALA A 69 1.52 0.17 11.32
C ALA A 69 0.93 0.73 12.64
N MET A 70 1.27 1.97 13.02
CA MET A 70 0.83 2.57 14.28
C MET A 70 -0.68 2.82 14.37
N SER A 71 -1.37 2.92 13.22
CA SER A 71 -2.80 3.23 13.14
C SER A 71 -3.70 1.99 13.14
N GLN A 72 -3.13 0.78 13.27
CA GLN A 72 -3.87 -0.49 13.25
C GLN A 72 -3.57 -1.38 14.48
N PRO A 73 -3.65 -0.86 15.73
CA PRO A 73 -3.30 -1.63 16.93
C PRO A 73 -4.19 -2.87 17.16
N ASN A 74 -5.35 -2.94 16.49
CA ASN A 74 -6.28 -4.07 16.55
C ASN A 74 -5.93 -5.23 15.61
N LEU A 75 -4.96 -5.09 14.69
CA LEU A 75 -4.56 -6.16 13.77
C LEU A 75 -3.53 -7.08 14.44
N THR A 76 -4.02 -8.07 15.19
CA THR A 76 -3.19 -8.94 16.03
C THR A 76 -3.23 -10.42 15.64
N THR A 77 -3.97 -10.77 14.58
CA THR A 77 -4.09 -12.15 14.09
C THR A 77 -3.87 -12.22 12.60
N THR A 78 -3.33 -13.33 12.11
CA THR A 78 -3.13 -13.60 10.67
C THR A 78 -4.42 -13.42 9.89
N ARG A 79 -5.53 -14.00 10.37
CA ARG A 79 -6.82 -13.90 9.69
C ARG A 79 -7.35 -12.48 9.67
N GLY A 80 -7.31 -11.77 10.80
CA GLY A 80 -7.75 -10.38 10.87
C GLY A 80 -6.93 -9.46 9.96
N PHE A 81 -5.62 -9.70 9.85
CA PHE A 81 -4.77 -8.95 8.92
C PHE A 81 -5.05 -9.30 7.45
N ALA A 82 -5.28 -10.58 7.14
CA ALA A 82 -5.67 -11.00 5.78
C ALA A 82 -7.01 -10.38 5.36
N ASP A 83 -8.01 -10.35 6.25
CA ASP A 83 -9.30 -9.72 5.99
C ASP A 83 -9.17 -8.18 5.81
N TYR A 84 -8.29 -7.53 6.59
CA TYR A 84 -7.95 -6.11 6.40
C TYR A 84 -7.32 -5.85 5.03
N LEU A 85 -6.31 -6.62 4.65
CA LEU A 85 -5.66 -6.49 3.34
C LEU A 85 -6.63 -6.73 2.19
N HIS A 86 -7.51 -7.74 2.29
CA HIS A 86 -8.55 -8.00 1.30
C HIS A 86 -9.51 -6.81 1.16
N SER A 87 -9.94 -6.24 2.30
CA SER A 87 -10.95 -5.18 2.33
C SER A 87 -10.45 -3.84 1.79
N TYR A 88 -9.17 -3.51 2.03
CA TYR A 88 -8.63 -2.17 1.74
C TYR A 88 -7.55 -2.13 0.66
N TYR A 89 -6.75 -3.18 0.50
CA TYR A 89 -5.56 -3.14 -0.38
C TYR A 89 -5.75 -3.96 -1.64
N PHE A 90 -6.13 -5.23 -1.49
CA PHE A 90 -6.05 -6.23 -2.56
C PHE A 90 -7.41 -6.93 -2.76
N PRO A 91 -8.43 -6.22 -3.29
CA PRO A 91 -9.77 -6.78 -3.46
C PRO A 91 -9.80 -7.95 -4.47
N SER A 92 -8.79 -8.09 -5.31
CA SER A 92 -8.66 -9.20 -6.27
C SER A 92 -7.92 -10.43 -5.71
N ALA A 93 -7.25 -10.31 -4.56
CA ALA A 93 -6.60 -11.44 -3.90
C ALA A 93 -7.61 -12.20 -3.04
N THR A 94 -7.55 -13.53 -3.04
CA THR A 94 -8.34 -14.32 -2.09
C THR A 94 -7.75 -14.19 -0.69
N THR A 95 -8.57 -14.33 0.34
CA THR A 95 -8.04 -14.30 1.71
C THR A 95 -6.99 -15.39 1.95
N ASP A 96 -7.12 -16.57 1.33
CA ASP A 96 -6.14 -17.64 1.45
C ASP A 96 -4.78 -17.27 0.85
N GLN A 97 -4.75 -16.55 -0.27
CA GLN A 97 -3.50 -16.00 -0.84
C GLN A 97 -2.84 -15.02 0.12
N LEU A 98 -3.66 -14.19 0.80
CA LEU A 98 -3.16 -13.21 1.77
C LEU A 98 -2.67 -13.88 3.05
N VAL A 99 -3.35 -14.93 3.53
CA VAL A 99 -2.87 -15.73 4.66
C VAL A 99 -1.52 -16.36 4.32
N GLN A 100 -1.39 -17.00 3.16
CA GLN A 100 -0.11 -17.58 2.70
C GLN A 100 1.00 -16.53 2.63
N LEU A 101 0.70 -15.32 2.14
CA LEU A 101 1.65 -14.21 2.13
C LEU A 101 2.05 -13.80 3.56
N ILE A 102 1.10 -13.64 4.48
CA ILE A 102 1.39 -13.21 5.85
C ILE A 102 2.22 -14.26 6.60
N GLU A 103 1.97 -15.55 6.36
CA GLU A 103 2.71 -16.65 6.99
C GLU A 103 4.21 -16.64 6.67
N THR A 104 4.65 -15.99 5.58
CA THR A 104 6.08 -15.86 5.29
C THR A 104 6.80 -15.01 6.34
N TYR A 105 6.12 -14.02 6.94
CA TYR A 105 6.71 -13.10 7.93
C TYR A 105 6.97 -13.74 9.30
N GLY A 106 6.38 -14.91 9.58
CA GLY A 106 6.48 -15.56 10.89
C GLY A 106 5.74 -14.81 12.00
N THR A 107 5.95 -15.22 13.26
CA THR A 107 5.29 -14.61 14.42
C THR A 107 6.24 -14.43 15.61
N GLY A 108 5.91 -13.48 16.50
CA GLY A 108 6.63 -13.26 17.75
C GLY A 108 8.01 -12.60 17.58
N VAL A 109 8.83 -12.66 18.63
CA VAL A 109 10.14 -11.99 18.68
C VAL A 109 11.12 -12.54 17.63
N SER A 110 11.05 -13.83 17.32
CA SER A 110 11.92 -14.45 16.31
C SER A 110 11.71 -13.88 14.91
N ALA A 111 10.49 -13.46 14.56
CA ALA A 111 10.22 -12.79 13.30
C ALA A 111 10.92 -11.42 13.20
N ILE A 112 11.09 -10.74 14.34
CA ILE A 112 11.75 -9.43 14.42
C ILE A 112 13.28 -9.59 14.39
N THR A 113 13.83 -10.51 15.20
CA THR A 113 15.29 -10.64 15.36
C THR A 113 16.00 -11.27 14.18
N ASN A 114 15.29 -12.07 13.37
CA ASN A 114 15.90 -12.79 12.26
C ASN A 114 15.83 -12.02 10.94
N GLY A 115 15.26 -10.80 10.94
CA GLY A 115 14.81 -10.13 9.74
C GLY A 115 13.69 -10.95 9.11
N SER A 116 12.43 -10.57 9.38
CA SER A 116 11.30 -11.07 8.57
C SER A 116 11.69 -11.02 7.08
N PRO A 117 11.23 -11.96 6.23
CA PRO A 117 11.78 -12.19 4.89
C PRO A 117 12.02 -10.93 4.06
#